data_AF-A0A4Y2M6C6-F1
#
_entry.id   AF-A0A4Y2M6C6-F1
#
_cell.length_a   1.000
_cell.length_b   1.000
_cell.length_c   1.000
_cell.angle_alpha   90.00
_cell.angle_beta   90.00
_cell.angle_gamma   90.00
#
_symmetry.space_group_name_H-M   'P 1'
#
loop_
_entity.id
_entity.type
_entity.pdbx_description
1 polymer ?
#
loop_
_entity_poly.entity_id
_entity_poly.type
_entity_poly.pdbx_seq_one_letter_code
_entity_poly.pdbx_strand_id
1 'polypeptide(L)'
;MTPEQQMHVLRDFPGHVFRIFLDWRWQDLFLEKTDFIWNFLPEESTYNDLLHHIRRKMIISEYFSAELFQEFFRRSPSAFRKHFVKQECLGNALFSKFLNNEDKETVRVILRNIDVEDRVRLVSCFRIFECFESLLGRKCQDVVELCVREAYPSKEDRERLKKVYMRYHIGDEELLVLWSKVIWQRFFESLDETDASGRQKRSLEDETLTRAKRLH
;
A
#
# COMPACT_ATOMS: atom_id res chain seq x y z
N MET A 1 29.48 2.30 -25.16
CA MET A 1 28.27 3.03 -25.61
C MET A 1 28.39 4.44 -25.07
N THR A 2 28.17 5.46 -25.89
CA THR A 2 28.22 6.86 -25.41
C THR A 2 26.93 7.22 -24.67
N PRO A 3 26.93 8.26 -23.80
CA PRO A 3 25.71 8.74 -23.16
C PRO A 3 24.59 9.07 -24.16
N GLU A 4 24.93 9.61 -25.33
CA GLU A 4 23.98 9.96 -26.39
C GLU A 4 23.35 8.70 -27.01
N GLN A 5 24.14 7.65 -27.21
CA GLN A 5 23.63 6.36 -27.70
C GLN A 5 22.72 5.67 -26.66
N GLN A 6 23.04 5.80 -25.37
CA GLN A 6 22.16 5.32 -24.29
C GLN A 6 20.83 6.08 -24.29
N MET A 7 20.87 7.40 -24.46
CA MET A 7 19.68 8.25 -24.54
C MET A 7 18.77 7.87 -25.72
N HIS A 8 19.34 7.53 -26.88
CA HIS A 8 18.57 7.09 -28.04
C HIS A 8 17.83 5.77 -27.78
N VAL A 9 18.53 4.75 -27.24
CA VAL A 9 17.90 3.45 -26.94
C VAL A 9 16.79 3.59 -25.88
N LEU A 10 17.00 4.42 -24.87
CA LEU A 10 16.02 4.69 -23.81
C LEU A 10 14.78 5.42 -24.34
N ARG A 11 14.95 6.31 -25.33
CA ARG A 11 13.86 7.02 -25.99
C ARG A 11 13.04 6.11 -26.91
N ASP A 12 13.72 5.25 -27.67
CA ASP A 12 13.06 4.45 -28.71
C ASP A 12 12.37 3.21 -28.12
N PHE A 13 12.87 2.67 -27.00
CA PHE A 13 12.35 1.43 -26.40
C PHE A 13 12.18 1.48 -24.87
N PRO A 14 11.57 2.53 -24.30
CA PRO A 14 11.55 2.78 -22.86
C PRO A 14 10.96 1.61 -22.07
N GLY A 15 9.82 1.06 -22.50
CA GLY A 15 9.16 -0.07 -21.83
C GLY A 15 9.94 -1.40 -21.92
N HIS A 16 10.68 -1.64 -23.00
CA HIS A 16 11.49 -2.86 -23.14
C HIS A 16 12.75 -2.79 -22.30
N VAL A 17 13.42 -1.63 -22.32
CA VAL A 17 14.58 -1.36 -21.48
C VAL A 17 14.21 -1.47 -20.01
N PHE A 18 13.04 -0.97 -19.64
CA PHE A 18 12.49 -1.15 -18.30
C PHE A 18 12.35 -2.62 -17.90
N ARG A 19 11.77 -3.47 -18.76
CA ARG A 19 11.59 -4.90 -18.48
C ARG A 19 12.92 -5.62 -18.26
N ILE A 20 13.98 -5.23 -18.98
CA ILE A 20 15.33 -5.79 -18.81
C ILE A 20 15.91 -5.39 -17.44
N PHE A 21 15.70 -4.13 -17.06
CA PHE A 21 16.17 -3.60 -15.78
C PHE A 21 15.46 -4.18 -14.55
N LEU A 22 14.26 -4.74 -14.73
CA LEU A 22 13.57 -5.52 -13.71
C LEU A 22 14.11 -6.95 -13.54
N ASP A 23 15.14 -7.34 -14.30
CA ASP A 23 15.83 -8.60 -14.08
C ASP A 23 16.84 -8.49 -12.92
N TRP A 24 16.91 -9.52 -12.07
CA TRP A 24 17.65 -9.51 -10.79
C TRP A 24 19.11 -9.04 -10.93
N ARG A 25 19.75 -9.36 -12.05
CA ARG A 25 21.16 -9.03 -12.31
C ARG A 25 21.43 -7.54 -12.53
N TRP A 26 20.41 -6.71 -12.69
CA TRP A 26 20.54 -5.30 -13.08
C TRP A 26 19.88 -4.33 -12.11
N GLN A 27 19.53 -4.77 -10.90
CA GLN A 27 18.76 -3.99 -9.94
C GLN A 27 19.44 -2.69 -9.49
N ASP A 28 20.74 -2.72 -9.20
CA ASP A 28 21.49 -1.53 -8.81
C ASP A 28 21.53 -0.49 -9.94
N LEU A 29 21.79 -0.97 -11.17
CA LEU A 29 21.82 -0.13 -12.36
C LEU A 29 20.42 0.41 -12.70
N PHE A 30 19.38 -0.38 -12.47
CA PHE A 30 17.99 0.04 -12.59
C PHE A 30 17.69 1.19 -11.65
N LEU A 31 18.03 1.05 -10.36
CA LEU A 31 17.84 2.12 -9.38
C LEU A 31 18.63 3.36 -9.79
N GLU A 32 19.89 3.24 -10.22
CA GLU A 32 20.68 4.38 -10.67
C GLU A 32 19.98 5.16 -11.81
N LYS A 33 19.34 4.45 -12.75
CA LYS A 33 18.71 5.04 -13.93
C LYS A 33 17.20 5.28 -13.80
N THR A 34 16.57 4.94 -12.68
CA THR A 34 15.10 4.97 -12.52
C THR A 34 14.51 6.34 -12.82
N ASP A 35 15.04 7.41 -12.24
CA ASP A 35 14.53 8.78 -12.48
C ASP A 35 14.65 9.19 -13.95
N PHE A 36 15.71 8.72 -14.63
CA PHE A 36 15.91 9.01 -16.03
C PHE A 36 14.91 8.25 -16.90
N ILE A 37 14.70 6.96 -16.63
CA ILE A 37 13.79 6.09 -17.39
C ILE A 37 12.35 6.60 -17.32
N TRP A 38 11.91 7.13 -16.18
CA TRP A 38 10.58 7.70 -16.02
C TRP A 38 10.25 8.81 -17.03
N ASN A 39 11.24 9.60 -17.45
CA ASN A 39 11.04 10.67 -18.43
C ASN A 39 10.73 10.18 -19.84
N PHE A 40 10.94 8.90 -20.13
CA PHE A 40 10.74 8.33 -21.46
C PHE A 40 9.54 7.38 -21.54
N LEU A 41 8.88 7.08 -20.43
CA LEU A 41 7.75 6.15 -20.40
C LEU A 41 6.43 6.87 -20.76
N PRO A 42 5.76 6.52 -21.87
CA PRO A 42 4.41 7.00 -22.15
C PRO A 42 3.45 6.51 -21.06
N GLU A 43 2.78 7.44 -20.38
CA GLU A 43 2.08 7.18 -19.13
C GLU A 43 1.12 5.97 -19.21
N GLU A 44 0.10 5.98 -20.05
CA GLU A 44 -0.96 4.96 -19.93
C GLU A 44 -0.60 3.58 -20.52
N SER A 45 0.07 3.54 -21.67
CA SER A 45 0.33 2.26 -22.35
C SER A 45 1.44 1.46 -21.67
N THR A 46 2.41 2.13 -21.04
CA THR A 46 3.56 1.44 -20.42
C THR A 46 3.38 1.14 -18.94
N TYR A 47 2.53 1.88 -18.20
CA TYR A 47 2.32 1.60 -16.78
C TYR A 47 1.60 0.27 -16.55
N ASN A 48 0.63 -0.08 -17.39
CA ASN A 48 -0.03 -1.40 -17.33
C ASN A 48 0.95 -2.54 -17.54
N ASP A 49 1.76 -2.44 -18.60
CA ASP A 49 2.78 -3.43 -18.94
C ASP A 49 3.82 -3.57 -17.83
N LEU A 50 4.20 -2.45 -17.22
CA LEU A 50 5.14 -2.40 -16.13
C LEU A 50 4.62 -3.10 -14.88
N LEU A 51 3.42 -2.73 -14.42
CA LEU A 51 2.78 -3.37 -13.27
C LEU A 51 2.55 -4.86 -13.51
N HIS A 52 2.15 -5.23 -14.73
CA HIS A 52 2.02 -6.63 -15.13
C HIS A 52 3.35 -7.38 -15.01
N HIS A 53 4.46 -6.78 -15.46
CA HIS A 53 5.78 -7.40 -15.39
C HIS A 53 6.28 -7.54 -13.95
N ILE A 54 6.15 -6.49 -13.13
CA ILE A 54 6.48 -6.51 -11.70
C ILE A 54 5.70 -7.64 -11.01
N ARG A 55 4.38 -7.70 -11.24
CA ARG A 55 3.52 -8.75 -10.69
C ARG A 55 3.96 -10.15 -11.11
N ARG A 56 4.26 -10.35 -12.40
CA ARG A 56 4.76 -11.65 -12.90
C ARG A 56 6.09 -12.03 -12.25
N LYS A 57 7.03 -11.09 -12.11
CA LYS A 57 8.30 -11.32 -11.44
C LYS A 57 8.10 -11.69 -9.99
N MET A 58 7.21 -11.00 -9.27
CA MET A 58 6.86 -11.38 -7.89
C MET A 58 6.28 -12.79 -7.78
N ILE A 59 5.51 -13.26 -8.77
CA ILE A 59 4.89 -14.60 -8.74
C ILE A 59 5.92 -15.69 -9.07
N ILE A 60 6.79 -15.45 -10.05
CA ILE A 60 7.64 -16.49 -10.64
C ILE A 60 9.03 -16.51 -9.99
N SER A 61 9.51 -15.38 -9.47
CA SER A 61 10.85 -15.25 -8.91
C SER A 61 10.78 -15.27 -7.39
N GLU A 62 11.49 -16.23 -6.79
CA GLU A 62 11.78 -16.24 -5.34
C GLU A 62 12.67 -15.06 -4.91
N TYR A 63 13.19 -14.27 -5.85
CA TYR A 63 14.18 -13.22 -5.64
C TYR A 63 13.64 -11.80 -5.86
N PHE A 64 12.33 -11.59 -5.94
CA PHE A 64 11.83 -10.21 -6.02
C PHE A 64 12.01 -9.50 -4.66
N SER A 65 12.98 -8.60 -4.57
CA SER A 65 13.25 -7.80 -3.38
C SER A 65 12.14 -6.77 -3.15
N ALA A 66 11.57 -6.80 -1.94
CA ALA A 66 10.62 -5.80 -1.47
C ALA A 66 11.24 -4.40 -1.45
N GLU A 67 12.51 -4.32 -1.04
CA GLU A 67 13.30 -3.09 -0.97
C GLU A 67 13.45 -2.43 -2.34
N LEU A 68 13.69 -3.22 -3.38
CA LEU A 68 13.75 -2.72 -4.76
C LEU A 68 12.41 -2.08 -5.16
N PHE A 69 11.30 -2.77 -4.89
CA PHE A 69 9.98 -2.23 -5.20
C PHE A 69 9.69 -0.96 -4.42
N GLN A 70 10.03 -0.93 -3.13
CA GLN A 70 9.85 0.25 -2.29
C GLN A 70 10.58 1.45 -2.87
N GLU A 71 11.86 1.29 -3.23
CA GLU A 71 12.66 2.38 -3.76
C GLU A 71 12.18 2.84 -5.13
N PHE A 72 11.87 1.89 -6.00
CA PHE A 72 11.23 2.14 -7.28
C PHE A 72 9.92 2.94 -7.12
N PHE A 73 9.04 2.53 -6.19
CA PHE A 73 7.75 3.17 -5.97
C PHE A 73 7.89 4.58 -5.39
N ARG A 74 8.83 4.80 -4.45
CA ARG A 74 9.14 6.15 -3.91
C ARG A 74 9.53 7.13 -5.01
N ARG A 75 10.34 6.67 -5.97
CA ARG A 75 10.85 7.50 -7.09
C ARG A 75 9.89 7.60 -8.26
N SER A 76 8.77 6.89 -8.21
CA SER A 76 7.80 6.88 -9.31
C SER A 76 7.03 8.20 -9.45
N PRO A 77 6.70 8.65 -10.67
CA PRO A 77 5.84 9.79 -10.91
C PRO A 77 4.48 9.65 -10.21
N SER A 78 3.87 10.76 -9.82
CA SER A 78 2.52 10.76 -9.24
C SER A 78 1.49 10.11 -10.18
N ALA A 79 1.60 10.32 -11.50
CA ALA A 79 0.76 9.69 -12.50
C ALA A 79 0.82 8.15 -12.44
N PHE A 80 2.03 7.58 -12.27
CA PHE A 80 2.20 6.14 -12.10
C PHE A 80 1.52 5.63 -10.82
N ARG A 81 1.68 6.34 -9.71
CA ARG A 81 1.08 5.98 -8.41
C ARG A 81 -0.45 6.02 -8.44
N LYS A 82 -1.03 7.01 -9.12
CA LYS A 82 -2.49 7.10 -9.38
C LYS A 82 -2.96 5.92 -10.21
N HIS A 83 -2.21 5.61 -11.27
CA HIS A 83 -2.51 4.47 -12.13
C HIS A 83 -2.42 3.14 -11.37
N PHE A 84 -1.41 2.97 -10.52
CA PHE A 84 -1.27 1.83 -9.62
C PHE A 84 -2.54 1.64 -8.78
N VAL A 85 -3.00 2.67 -8.07
CA VAL A 85 -4.24 2.58 -7.25
C VAL A 85 -5.44 2.20 -8.09
N LYS A 86 -5.60 2.77 -9.29
CA LYS A 86 -6.66 2.39 -10.23
C LYS A 86 -6.59 0.89 -10.59
N GLN A 87 -5.40 0.37 -10.86
CA GLN A 87 -5.22 -1.05 -11.20
C GLN A 87 -5.50 -2.00 -10.04
N GLU A 88 -5.09 -1.63 -8.82
CA GLU A 88 -5.41 -2.39 -7.60
C GLU A 88 -6.93 -2.52 -7.41
N CYS A 89 -7.67 -1.42 -7.59
CA CYS A 89 -9.12 -1.40 -7.50
C CYS A 89 -9.81 -2.25 -8.59
N LEU A 90 -9.18 -2.43 -9.76
CA LEU A 90 -9.68 -3.26 -10.87
C LEU A 90 -9.36 -4.75 -10.68
N GLY A 91 -8.65 -5.14 -9.61
CA GLY A 91 -8.31 -6.53 -9.31
C GLY A 91 -6.95 -6.99 -9.86
N ASN A 92 -6.12 -6.07 -10.36
CA ASN A 92 -4.73 -6.36 -10.71
C ASN A 92 -3.83 -6.24 -9.48
N ALA A 93 -4.16 -7.02 -8.45
CA ALA A 93 -3.79 -6.70 -7.08
C ALA A 93 -2.35 -7.08 -6.69
N LEU A 94 -1.40 -6.16 -6.87
CA LEU A 94 -0.04 -6.25 -6.33
C LEU A 94 -0.02 -5.89 -4.84
N PHE A 95 -0.81 -4.90 -4.43
CA PHE A 95 -0.89 -4.45 -3.04
C PHE A 95 -1.36 -5.57 -2.11
N SER A 96 -2.38 -6.34 -2.53
CA SER A 96 -2.88 -7.49 -1.77
C SER A 96 -1.82 -8.57 -1.54
N LYS A 97 -0.80 -8.68 -2.42
CA LYS A 97 0.31 -9.60 -2.21
C LYS A 97 1.18 -9.17 -1.02
N PHE A 98 1.48 -7.88 -0.91
CA PHE A 98 2.22 -7.35 0.25
C PHE A 98 1.39 -7.48 1.54
N LEU A 99 0.07 -7.27 1.46
CA LEU A 99 -0.83 -7.49 2.59
C LEU A 99 -0.82 -8.95 3.06
N ASN A 100 -0.96 -9.91 2.14
CA ASN A 100 -0.97 -11.34 2.45
C ASN A 100 0.38 -11.87 2.96
N ASN A 101 1.48 -11.22 2.57
CA ASN A 101 2.83 -11.52 3.07
C ASN A 101 3.15 -10.79 4.38
N GLU A 102 2.21 -9.99 4.90
CA GLU A 102 2.40 -9.15 6.09
C GLU A 102 3.60 -8.19 6.01
N ASP A 103 3.96 -7.77 4.79
CA ASP A 103 5.06 -6.84 4.52
C ASP A 103 4.63 -5.40 4.87
N LYS A 104 4.62 -5.12 6.17
CA LYS A 104 4.20 -3.82 6.74
C LYS A 104 5.03 -2.66 6.20
N GLU A 105 6.31 -2.89 5.89
CA GLU A 105 7.16 -1.80 5.44
C GLU A 105 6.84 -1.42 4.00
N THR A 106 6.68 -2.38 3.10
CA THR A 106 6.24 -2.07 1.73
C THR A 106 4.83 -1.48 1.72
N VAL A 107 3.91 -2.00 2.55
CA VAL A 107 2.57 -1.44 2.71
C VAL A 107 2.64 0.04 3.12
N ARG A 108 3.47 0.36 4.11
CA ARG A 108 3.65 1.73 4.60
C ARG A 108 4.26 2.63 3.53
N VAL A 109 5.25 2.14 2.77
CA VAL A 109 5.84 2.88 1.65
C VAL A 109 4.80 3.22 0.60
N ILE A 110 3.98 2.26 0.19
CA ILE A 110 2.92 2.49 -0.80
C ILE A 110 1.96 3.57 -0.29
N LEU A 111 1.38 3.38 0.88
CA LEU A 111 0.36 4.28 1.42
C LEU A 111 0.91 5.69 1.62
N ARG A 112 2.14 5.84 2.13
CA ARG A 112 2.76 7.16 2.38
C ARG A 112 3.16 7.90 1.11
N ASN A 113 3.34 7.19 0.00
CA ASN A 113 3.71 7.80 -1.26
C ASN A 113 2.53 8.02 -2.20
N ILE A 114 1.29 7.66 -1.86
CA ILE A 114 0.12 8.04 -2.67
C ILE A 114 -0.62 9.22 -2.05
N ASP A 115 -1.38 9.95 -2.88
CA ASP A 115 -2.20 11.08 -2.43
C ASP A 115 -3.24 10.61 -1.41
N VAL A 116 -3.69 11.51 -0.53
CA VAL A 116 -4.64 11.18 0.55
C VAL A 116 -5.93 10.57 -0.02
N GLU A 117 -6.47 11.14 -1.10
CA GLU A 117 -7.66 10.62 -1.77
C GLU A 117 -7.44 9.22 -2.35
N ASP A 118 -6.28 8.98 -2.96
CA ASP A 118 -5.94 7.68 -3.52
C ASP A 118 -5.73 6.63 -2.43
N ARG A 119 -5.22 7.04 -1.26
CA ARG A 119 -5.07 6.16 -0.09
C ARG A 119 -6.42 5.68 0.44
N VAL A 120 -7.35 6.61 0.60
CA VAL A 120 -8.76 6.35 0.96
C VAL A 120 -9.39 5.40 -0.07
N ARG A 121 -9.21 5.69 -1.37
CA ARG A 121 -9.73 4.88 -2.47
C ARG A 121 -9.18 3.45 -2.46
N LEU A 122 -7.86 3.29 -2.30
CA LEU A 122 -7.20 1.99 -2.25
C LEU A 122 -7.73 1.13 -1.10
N VAL A 123 -7.77 1.69 0.11
CA VAL A 123 -8.20 0.98 1.32
C VAL A 123 -9.70 0.65 1.27
N SER A 124 -10.52 1.51 0.65
CA SER A 124 -11.96 1.28 0.52
C SER A 124 -12.37 0.34 -0.62
N CYS A 125 -11.49 0.02 -1.56
CA CYS A 125 -11.92 -0.74 -2.74
C CYS A 125 -12.24 -2.20 -2.38
N PHE A 126 -13.20 -2.76 -3.11
CA PHE A 126 -13.77 -4.08 -2.84
C PHE A 126 -12.72 -5.20 -2.74
N ARG A 127 -11.70 -5.19 -3.60
CA ARG A 127 -10.65 -6.23 -3.59
C ARG A 127 -9.76 -6.18 -2.35
N ILE A 128 -9.50 -4.98 -1.84
CA ILE A 128 -8.73 -4.81 -0.60
C ILE A 128 -9.59 -5.13 0.61
N PHE A 129 -10.89 -4.82 0.56
CA PHE A 129 -11.85 -5.27 1.56
C PHE A 129 -11.87 -6.79 1.72
N GLU A 130 -12.00 -7.55 0.63
CA GLU A 130 -11.91 -9.03 0.64
C GLU A 130 -10.58 -9.51 1.26
N CYS A 131 -9.48 -8.84 0.93
CA CYS A 131 -8.17 -9.16 1.48
C CYS A 131 -8.10 -8.92 3.00
N PHE A 132 -8.67 -7.81 3.49
CA PHE A 132 -8.69 -7.49 4.91
C PHE A 132 -9.53 -8.48 5.70
N GLU A 133 -10.68 -8.92 5.21
CA GLU A 133 -11.48 -9.93 5.89
C GLU A 133 -10.72 -11.24 6.08
N SER A 134 -10.03 -11.69 5.03
CA SER A 134 -9.15 -12.87 5.11
C SER A 134 -8.05 -12.68 6.17
N LEU A 135 -7.41 -11.51 6.22
CA LEU A 135 -6.35 -11.21 7.20
C LEU A 135 -6.88 -11.15 8.64
N LEU A 136 -8.03 -10.51 8.85
CA LEU A 136 -8.67 -10.44 10.16
C LEU A 136 -9.07 -11.84 10.64
N GLY A 137 -9.56 -12.70 9.74
CA GLY A 137 -9.83 -14.11 10.05
C GLY A 137 -8.59 -14.90 10.46
N ARG A 138 -7.40 -14.55 9.93
CA ARG A 138 -6.10 -15.15 10.27
C ARG A 138 -5.42 -14.53 11.50
N LYS A 139 -6.05 -13.53 12.14
CA LYS A 139 -5.49 -12.72 13.25
C LYS A 139 -4.29 -11.86 12.85
N CYS A 140 -4.12 -11.55 11.55
CA CYS A 140 -3.12 -10.62 11.03
C CYS A 140 -3.67 -9.18 11.05
N GLN A 141 -4.19 -8.76 12.20
CA GLN A 141 -4.96 -7.52 12.36
C GLN A 141 -4.11 -6.25 12.22
N ASP A 142 -2.84 -6.33 12.61
CA ASP A 142 -1.89 -5.22 12.63
C ASP A 142 -1.61 -4.60 11.25
N VAL A 143 -1.58 -5.40 10.18
CA VAL A 143 -1.45 -4.91 8.81
C VAL A 143 -2.72 -4.16 8.37
N VAL A 144 -3.89 -4.66 8.76
CA VAL A 144 -5.18 -4.02 8.48
C VAL A 144 -5.28 -2.69 9.25
N GLU A 145 -4.90 -2.70 10.52
CA GLU A 145 -4.81 -1.52 11.36
C GLU A 145 -3.87 -0.46 10.76
N LEU A 146 -2.69 -0.86 10.29
CA LEU A 146 -1.76 0.05 9.60
C LEU A 146 -2.44 0.73 8.40
N CYS A 147 -3.13 -0.04 7.56
CA CYS A 147 -3.81 0.50 6.39
C CYS A 147 -4.92 1.49 6.75
N VAL A 148 -5.78 1.12 7.70
CA VAL A 148 -6.90 1.95 8.15
C VAL A 148 -6.39 3.24 8.79
N ARG A 149 -5.35 3.18 9.64
CA ARG A 149 -4.78 4.36 10.29
C ARG A 149 -4.09 5.30 9.31
N GLU A 150 -3.39 4.77 8.31
CA GLU A 150 -2.76 5.60 7.28
C GLU A 150 -3.81 6.25 6.37
N ALA A 151 -4.89 5.55 6.00
CA ALA A 151 -5.95 6.11 5.14
C ALA A 151 -6.94 7.03 5.86
N TYR A 152 -7.25 6.72 7.12
CA TYR A 152 -8.28 7.38 7.91
C TYR A 152 -7.70 7.76 9.28
N PRO A 153 -6.93 8.85 9.36
CA PRO A 153 -6.27 9.21 10.61
C PRO A 153 -7.27 9.63 11.71
N SER A 154 -8.42 10.23 11.35
CA SER A 154 -9.44 10.69 12.29
C SER A 154 -10.38 9.55 12.74
N LYS A 155 -10.95 9.67 13.94
CA LYS A 155 -11.96 8.71 14.43
C LYS A 155 -13.24 8.79 13.60
N GLU A 156 -13.64 10.01 13.24
CA GLU A 156 -14.85 10.28 12.47
C GLU A 156 -14.81 9.62 11.08
N ASP A 157 -13.66 9.66 10.41
CA ASP A 157 -13.53 9.04 9.09
C ASP A 157 -13.46 7.51 9.19
N ARG A 158 -12.86 6.96 10.26
CA ARG A 158 -12.90 5.51 10.53
C ARG A 158 -14.32 5.02 10.81
N GLU A 159 -15.14 5.81 11.51
CA GLU A 159 -16.57 5.50 11.70
C GLU A 159 -17.36 5.52 10.38
N ARG A 160 -17.01 6.42 9.46
CA ARG A 160 -17.58 6.39 8.09
C ARG A 160 -17.16 5.14 7.34
N LEU A 161 -15.88 4.76 7.41
CA LEU A 161 -15.38 3.52 6.80
C LEU A 161 -16.07 2.28 7.37
N LYS A 162 -16.20 2.20 8.70
CA LYS A 162 -16.94 1.12 9.38
C LYS A 162 -18.34 0.97 8.81
N LYS A 163 -19.09 2.07 8.62
CA LYS A 163 -20.43 2.03 8.01
C LYS A 163 -20.43 1.59 6.54
N VAL A 164 -19.34 1.81 5.80
CA VAL A 164 -19.19 1.32 4.43
C VAL A 164 -18.96 -0.18 4.44
N TYR A 165 -18.01 -0.67 5.23
CA TYR A 165 -17.70 -2.10 5.38
C TYR A 165 -18.88 -2.91 5.92
N MET A 166 -19.62 -2.39 6.89
CA MET A 166 -20.82 -3.06 7.41
C MET A 166 -21.96 -3.17 6.39
N ARG A 167 -21.93 -2.36 5.32
CA ARG A 167 -22.88 -2.39 4.20
C ARG A 167 -22.37 -3.22 3.01
N TYR A 168 -21.10 -3.60 2.99
CA TYR A 168 -20.59 -4.51 1.98
C TYR A 168 -21.19 -5.90 2.26
N HIS A 169 -22.13 -6.31 1.41
CA HIS A 169 -22.73 -7.64 1.45
C HIS A 169 -21.89 -8.56 0.56
N ILE A 170 -21.20 -9.53 1.16
CA ILE A 170 -20.59 -10.62 0.42
C ILE A 170 -21.61 -11.77 0.40
N GLY A 171 -22.37 -11.84 -0.69
CA GLY A 171 -23.27 -12.96 -1.01
C GLY A 171 -24.66 -12.90 -0.38
N ASP A 172 -25.53 -13.79 -0.86
CA ASP A 172 -26.90 -14.00 -0.35
C ASP A 172 -26.94 -14.92 0.89
N GLU A 173 -25.80 -15.50 1.28
CA GLU A 173 -25.72 -16.38 2.45
C GLU A 173 -25.64 -15.56 3.75
N GLU A 174 -26.76 -15.55 4.47
CA GLU A 174 -26.97 -14.82 5.72
C GLU A 174 -25.87 -15.06 6.77
N LEU A 175 -25.31 -16.27 6.83
CA LEU A 175 -24.24 -16.65 7.75
C LEU A 175 -22.89 -15.97 7.44
N LEU A 176 -22.51 -15.86 6.16
CA LEU A 176 -21.26 -15.19 5.76
C LEU A 176 -21.34 -13.69 6.04
N VAL A 177 -22.50 -13.09 5.78
CA VAL A 177 -22.77 -11.68 6.08
C VAL A 177 -22.70 -11.40 7.59
N LEU A 178 -23.28 -12.28 8.42
CA LEU A 178 -23.20 -12.15 9.88
C LEU A 178 -21.77 -12.28 10.39
N TRP A 179 -21.00 -13.24 9.88
CA TRP A 179 -19.61 -13.46 10.29
C TRP A 179 -18.71 -12.27 9.93
N SER A 180 -18.82 -11.75 8.70
CA SER A 180 -18.13 -10.54 8.25
C SER A 180 -18.41 -9.36 9.19
N LYS A 181 -19.70 -9.10 9.51
CA LYS A 181 -20.08 -8.02 10.44
C LYS A 181 -19.44 -8.17 11.82
N VAL A 182 -19.44 -9.38 12.38
CA VAL A 182 -18.83 -9.63 13.70
C VAL A 182 -17.32 -9.37 13.68
N ILE A 183 -16.62 -9.79 12.61
CA ILE A 183 -15.18 -9.55 12.47
C ILE A 183 -14.87 -8.07 12.40
N TRP A 184 -15.57 -7.34 11.52
CA TRP A 184 -15.37 -5.89 11.39
C TRP A 184 -15.71 -5.16 12.67
N GLN A 185 -16.79 -5.56 13.36
CA GLN A 185 -17.16 -4.96 14.63
C GLN A 185 -16.04 -5.09 15.66
N ARG A 186 -15.52 -6.30 15.87
CA ARG A 186 -14.43 -6.57 16.80
C ARG A 186 -13.16 -5.81 16.43
N PHE A 187 -12.83 -5.74 15.15
CA PHE A 187 -11.69 -4.98 14.66
C PHE A 187 -11.78 -3.51 15.05
N PHE A 188 -12.90 -2.84 14.77
CA PHE A 188 -13.06 -1.42 15.11
C PHE A 188 -13.15 -1.16 16.61
N GLU A 189 -13.72 -2.08 17.40
CA GLU A 189 -13.70 -2.02 18.88
C GLU A 189 -12.26 -2.07 19.41
N SER A 190 -11.45 -3.01 18.92
CA SER A 190 -10.03 -3.13 19.28
C SER A 190 -9.21 -1.90 18.88
N LEU A 191 -9.53 -1.30 17.72
CA LEU A 191 -8.89 -0.08 17.26
C LEU A 191 -9.19 1.12 18.18
N ASP A 192 -10.43 1.22 18.65
CA ASP A 192 -10.88 2.25 19.60
C ASP A 192 -10.22 2.11 20.99
N GLU A 193 -10.10 0.88 21.49
CA GLU A 193 -9.40 0.59 22.76
C GLU A 193 -7.92 0.99 22.70
N THR A 194 -7.27 0.72 21.58
CA THR A 194 -5.87 1.10 21.34
C THR A 194 -5.69 2.62 21.32
N ASP A 195 -6.64 3.35 20.75
CA ASP A 195 -6.63 4.82 20.74
C ASP A 195 -6.86 5.42 22.14
N ALA A 196 -7.78 4.83 22.91
CA ALA A 196 -8.08 5.26 24.28
C ALA A 196 -6.87 5.04 25.22
N SER A 197 -6.27 3.86 25.18
CA SER A 197 -5.08 3.52 25.98
C SER A 197 -3.87 4.38 25.61
N GLY A 198 -3.64 4.62 24.31
CA GLY A 198 -2.59 5.52 23.83
C GLY A 198 -2.75 6.96 24.33
N ARG A 199 -3.99 7.48 24.37
CA ARG A 199 -4.28 8.82 24.90
C ARG A 199 -4.02 8.90 26.41
N GLN A 200 -4.41 7.88 27.17
CA GLN A 200 -4.20 7.83 28.61
C GLN A 200 -2.70 7.81 28.95
N LYS A 201 -1.89 7.05 28.20
CA LYS A 201 -0.44 7.00 28.38
C LYS A 201 0.24 8.35 28.15
N ARG A 202 -0.12 9.07 27.08
CA ARG A 202 0.43 10.41 26.80
C ARG A 202 0.05 11.43 27.88
N SER A 203 -1.19 11.38 28.37
CA SER A 203 -1.64 12.25 29.47
C SER A 203 -0.82 12.05 30.73
N LEU A 204 -0.51 10.80 31.08
CA LEU A 204 0.33 10.47 32.24
C LEU A 204 1.78 10.92 32.05
N GLU A 205 2.35 10.76 30.85
CA GLU A 205 3.71 11.22 30.52
C GLU A 205 3.81 12.76 30.60
N ASP A 206 2.82 13.49 30.07
CA ASP A 206 2.77 14.95 30.12
C ASP A 206 2.59 15.48 31.56
N GLU A 207 1.75 14.84 32.38
CA GLU A 207 1.62 15.17 33.80
C GLU A 207 2.93 14.97 34.56
N THR A 208 3.64 13.88 34.27
CA THR A 208 4.93 13.56 34.90
C THR A 208 5.99 14.60 34.52
N LEU A 209 6.05 14.98 33.24
CA LEU A 209 6.96 16.01 32.73
C LEU A 209 6.66 17.39 33.32
N THR A 210 5.38 17.73 33.47
CA THR A 210 4.93 19.01 34.04
C THR A 210 5.22 19.08 35.54
N ARG A 211 5.11 17.96 36.25
CA ARG A 211 5.43 17.86 37.68
C ARG A 211 6.95 17.97 37.92
N ALA A 212 7.76 17.38 37.05
CA ALA A 212 9.22 17.49 37.11
C ALA A 212 9.72 18.93 36.91
N LYS A 213 9.08 19.71 36.02
CA LYS A 213 9.41 21.12 35.77
C LYS A 213 9.01 22.09 36.90
N ARG A 214 8.16 21.68 37.84
CA ARG A 214 7.74 22.50 39.01
C ARG A 214 8.61 22.29 40.25
N LEU A 215 9.54 21.33 40.20
CA LEU A 215 10.43 20.95 41.30
C LEU A 215 11.87 21.50 41.12
N HIS A 216 12.10 22.30 40.09
CA HIS A 216 13.30 23.09 39.83
C HIS A 216 12.94 24.57 39.76
#